data_AF-A0A6M3IIN4-F1
#
_entry.id   AF-A0A6M3IIN4-F1
#
_cell.length_a   1.000
_cell.length_b   1.000
_cell.length_c   1.000
_cell.angle_alpha   90.00
_cell.angle_beta   90.00
_cell.angle_gamma   90.00
#
_symmetry.space_group_name_H-M   'P 1'
#
loop_
_entity.id
_entity.type
_entity.pdbx_description
1 polymer ?
#
loop_
_entity_poly.entity_id
_entity_poly.type
_entity_poly.pdbx_seq_one_letter_code
_entity_poly.pdbx_strand_id
1 'polypeptide(L)'
;GEAIGCVAPILAEGIIPSMKSALILLENIDSPVDYERAILKEFAWMEKEREVVERLQSGKPIGLGSALVLQRNTRRMEMKMGLWDAFKLLRRARK
;
A
#
# COMPACT_ATOMS: atom_id res chain seq x y z
N GLY A 1 -13.53 0.04 -2.60
CA GLY A 1 -12.42 0.69 -3.32
C GLY A 1 -12.17 2.05 -2.72
N GLU A 2 -12.26 3.12 -3.49
CA GLU A 2 -11.97 4.47 -3.01
C GLU A 2 -12.96 4.99 -1.95
N ALA A 3 -14.23 4.61 -2.04
CA ALA A 3 -15.26 5.00 -1.07
C ALA A 3 -14.95 4.62 0.39
N ILE A 4 -14.09 3.61 0.58
CA ILE A 4 -13.62 3.14 1.89
C ILE A 4 -12.13 3.43 2.11
N GLY A 5 -11.54 4.31 1.28
CA GLY A 5 -10.15 4.74 1.41
C GLY A 5 -9.10 3.76 0.88
N CYS A 6 -9.47 2.75 0.07
CA CYS A 6 -8.50 1.85 -0.55
C CYS A 6 -7.80 2.52 -1.74
N VAL A 7 -6.82 3.37 -1.43
CA VAL A 7 -5.87 3.96 -2.38
C VAL A 7 -4.47 3.59 -1.93
N ALA A 8 -3.66 3.01 -2.81
CA ALA A 8 -2.30 2.60 -2.49
C ALA A 8 -1.47 3.81 -2.03
N PRO A 9 -0.97 3.88 -0.79
CA PRO A 9 -0.38 5.10 -0.25
C PRO A 9 0.86 5.60 -1.01
N ILE A 10 1.66 4.69 -1.56
CA ILE A 10 2.91 5.07 -2.25
C ILE A 10 2.70 5.41 -3.72
N LEU A 11 1.89 4.63 -4.46
CA LEU A 11 1.64 4.88 -5.89
C LEU A 11 0.46 5.81 -6.15
N ALA A 12 -0.33 6.14 -5.12
CA ALA A 12 -1.55 6.93 -5.23
C ALA A 12 -2.55 6.40 -6.27
N GLU A 13 -2.58 5.08 -6.48
CA GLU A 13 -3.53 4.42 -7.37
C GLU A 13 -4.67 3.78 -6.59
N GLY A 14 -5.90 3.99 -7.06
CA GLY A 14 -7.12 3.40 -6.49
C GLY A 14 -7.75 2.30 -7.34
N ILE A 15 -7.25 2.07 -8.56
CA ILE A 15 -7.88 1.17 -9.54
C ILE A 15 -7.72 -0.28 -9.10
N ILE A 16 -6.49 -0.73 -8.80
CA ILE A 16 -6.24 -2.12 -8.40
C ILE A 16 -6.92 -2.45 -7.06
N PRO A 17 -6.82 -1.61 -6.01
CA PRO A 17 -7.57 -1.83 -4.78
C PRO A 17 -9.08 -1.82 -5.00
N SER A 18 -9.60 -1.00 -5.92
CA SER A 18 -11.03 -0.99 -6.23
C SER A 18 -11.50 -2.27 -6.91
N MET A 19 -10.74 -2.78 -7.88
CA MET A 19 -11.03 -4.08 -8.52
C MET A 19 -11.01 -5.21 -7.49
N LYS A 20 -9.98 -5.25 -6.63
CA LYS A 20 -9.90 -6.23 -5.54
C LYS A 20 -11.05 -6.10 -4.54
N SER A 21 -11.42 -4.88 -4.17
CA SER A 21 -12.56 -4.63 -3.28
C SER A 21 -13.86 -5.19 -3.85
N ALA A 22 -14.07 -5.08 -5.16
CA ALA A 22 -15.25 -5.60 -5.84
C ALA A 22 -15.27 -7.13 -5.83
N LEU A 23 -14.13 -7.79 -6.05
CA LEU A 23 -14.01 -9.25 -5.95
C LEU A 23 -14.33 -9.75 -4.53
N ILE A 24 -13.73 -9.12 -3.51
CA ILE A 24 -13.97 -9.47 -2.11
C ILE A 24 -15.44 -9.27 -1.74
N LEU A 25 -16.08 -8.22 -2.28
CA LEU A 25 -17.51 -7.99 -2.06
C LEU A 25 -18.36 -9.10 -2.67
N LEU A 26 -18.06 -9.52 -3.90
CA LEU A 26 -18.77 -10.62 -4.55
C LEU A 26 -18.61 -11.94 -3.78
N GLU A 27 -17.43 -12.21 -3.23
CA GLU A 27 -17.15 -13.42 -2.43
C GLU A 27 -17.86 -13.42 -1.07
N ASN A 28 -18.22 -12.25 -0.54
CA ASN A 28 -18.81 -12.08 0.80
C ASN A 28 -20.17 -11.37 0.75
N ILE A 29 -20.87 -11.46 -0.39
CA ILE A 29 -22.08 -10.66 -0.66
C ILE A 29 -23.18 -10.87 0.39
N ASP A 30 -23.26 -12.09 0.95
CA ASP A 30 -24.26 -12.50 1.93
C ASP A 30 -23.88 -12.16 3.39
N SER A 31 -22.64 -11.71 3.64
CA SER A 31 -22.12 -11.45 4.99
C SER A 31 -21.29 -10.17 5.04
N PRO A 32 -21.90 -9.04 5.46
CA PRO A 32 -21.18 -7.78 5.65
C PRO A 32 -20.01 -7.89 6.63
N VAL A 33 -20.13 -8.75 7.64
CA VAL A 33 -19.08 -8.97 8.66
C VAL A 33 -17.88 -9.69 8.06
N ASP A 34 -18.11 -10.70 7.22
CA ASP A 34 -17.01 -11.41 6.56
C ASP A 34 -16.37 -10.57 5.46
N TYR A 35 -17.16 -9.75 4.76
CA TYR A 35 -16.63 -8.71 3.87
C TYR A 35 -15.69 -7.76 4.60
N GLU A 36 -16.10 -7.21 5.74
CA GLU A 36 -15.29 -6.30 6.54
C GLU A 36 -13.96 -6.96 6.95
N ARG A 37 -14.01 -8.20 7.48
CA ARG A 37 -12.81 -8.92 7.87
C ARG A 37 -11.88 -9.19 6.68
N ALA A 38 -12.45 -9.62 5.55
CA ALA A 38 -11.69 -9.93 4.35
C ALA A 38 -11.02 -8.68 3.77
N ILE A 39 -11.74 -7.56 3.71
CA ILE A 39 -11.22 -6.33 3.13
C ILE A 39 -10.13 -5.69 4.01
N LEU A 40 -10.33 -5.68 5.33
CA LEU A 40 -9.31 -5.20 6.27
C LEU A 40 -8.05 -6.07 6.22
N LYS A 41 -8.21 -7.39 6.13
CA LYS A 41 -7.08 -8.32 5.98
C LYS A 41 -6.34 -8.13 4.66
N GLU A 42 -7.05 -7.98 3.55
CA GLU A 42 -6.44 -7.78 2.23
C GLU A 42 -5.62 -6.49 2.18
N PHE A 43 -6.13 -5.40 2.77
CA PHE A 43 -5.51 -4.07 2.70
C PHE A 43 -4.68 -3.67 3.93
N ALA A 44 -4.46 -4.58 4.89
CA ALA A 44 -3.65 -4.32 6.09
C ALA A 44 -2.22 -3.80 5.78
N TRP A 45 -1.67 -4.16 4.63
CA TRP A 45 -0.34 -3.68 4.19
C TRP A 45 -0.30 -2.17 3.94
N MET A 46 -1.43 -1.53 3.61
CA MET A 46 -1.51 -0.09 3.34
C MET A 46 -1.12 0.73 4.58
N GLU A 47 -1.34 0.21 5.79
CA GLU A 47 -0.91 0.88 7.02
C GLU A 47 0.61 1.09 7.06
N LYS A 48 1.36 0.06 6.70
CA LYS A 48 2.84 0.12 6.68
C LYS A 48 3.35 1.03 5.59
N GLU A 49 2.68 1.08 4.44
CA GLU A 49 3.02 2.04 3.39
C GLU A 49 2.76 3.48 3.79
N ARG A 50 1.60 3.74 4.40
CA ARG A 50 1.25 5.05 4.94
C ARG A 50 2.29 5.53 5.95
N GLU A 51 2.75 4.65 6.85
CA GLU A 51 3.82 4.96 7.81
C GLU A 51 5.12 5.42 7.10
N VAL A 52 5.45 4.83 5.94
CA VAL A 52 6.60 5.25 5.12
C VAL A 52 6.37 6.64 4.53
N VAL A 53 5.19 6.91 3.99
CA VAL A 53 4.82 8.23 3.44
C VAL A 53 4.84 9.32 4.52
N GLU A 54 4.29 9.05 5.70
CA GLU A 54 4.30 10.01 6.82
C GLU A 54 5.73 10.31 7.30
N ARG A 55 6.63 9.31 7.30
CA ARG A 55 8.06 9.52 7.59
C ARG A 55 8.74 10.40 6.55
N LEU A 56 8.44 10.20 5.26
CA LEU A 56 8.93 11.08 4.20
C LEU A 56 8.46 12.51 4.40
N GLN A 57 7.17 12.71 4.59
CA GLN A 57 6.56 14.03 4.74
C GLN A 57 7.09 14.78 5.97
N SER A 58 7.33 14.07 7.07
CA SER A 58 7.91 14.63 8.30
C SER A 58 9.43 14.82 8.25
N GLY A 59 10.08 14.54 7.12
CA GLY A 59 11.54 14.66 6.95
C GLY A 59 12.35 13.68 7.81
N LYS A 60 11.69 12.68 8.41
CA LYS A 60 12.34 11.67 9.25
C LYS A 60 13.20 10.72 8.41
N PRO A 61 14.31 10.21 8.96
CA PRO A 61 15.15 9.26 8.23
C PRO A 61 14.39 7.97 7.95
N ILE A 62 14.57 7.45 6.74
CA ILE A 62 14.04 6.16 6.31
C ILE A 62 15.08 5.09 6.59
N GLY A 63 14.72 4.19 7.50
CA GLY A 63 15.51 3.01 7.81
C GLY A 63 15.25 1.84 6.87
N LEU A 64 16.03 0.76 7.04
CA LEU A 64 15.94 -0.47 6.25
C LEU A 64 14.54 -1.12 6.30
N GLY A 65 13.83 -1.00 7.43
CA GLY A 65 12.45 -1.52 7.56
C GLY A 65 11.48 -0.87 6.57
N SER A 66 11.58 0.44 6.37
CA SER A 66 10.74 1.18 5.40
C SER A 66 11.11 0.83 3.95
N ALA A 67 12.40 0.59 3.67
CA ALA A 67 12.85 0.12 2.36
C ALA A 67 12.33 -1.30 2.04
N LEU A 68 12.28 -2.19 3.03
CA LEU A 68 11.70 -3.53 2.88
C LEU A 68 10.19 -3.51 2.64
N VAL A 69 9.46 -2.60 3.29
CA VAL A 69 8.02 -2.38 3.04
C VAL A 69 7.80 -1.99 1.58
N LEU A 70 8.58 -1.02 1.08
CA LEU A 70 8.55 -0.61 -0.33
C LEU A 70 8.83 -1.81 -1.27
N GLN A 71 9.88 -2.59 -1.00
CA GLN A 71 10.26 -3.72 -1.87
C GLN A 71 9.24 -4.87 -1.86
N ARG A 72 8.67 -5.22 -0.70
CA ARG A 72 7.70 -6.33 -0.61
C ARG A 72 6.42 -6.00 -1.37
N ASN A 73 6.00 -4.74 -1.33
CA ASN A 73 4.74 -4.33 -1.94
C ASN A 73 4.89 -3.98 -3.42
N THR A 74 6.04 -3.47 -3.89
CA THR A 74 6.30 -3.31 -5.36
C THR A 74 6.21 -4.62 -6.13
N ARG A 75 6.56 -5.74 -5.47
CA ARG A 75 6.40 -7.09 -6.04
C ARG A 75 4.94 -7.47 -6.31
N ARG A 76 3.98 -6.92 -5.54
CA ARG A 76 2.53 -7.09 -5.78
C ARG A 76 2.01 -6.22 -6.92
N MET A 77 2.80 -5.26 -7.40
CA MET A 77 2.44 -4.26 -8.39
C MET A 77 3.15 -4.49 -9.73
N GLU A 78 3.81 -5.65 -9.91
CA GLU A 78 4.66 -6.00 -11.06
C GLU A 78 5.76 -4.97 -11.42
N MET A 79 6.00 -3.98 -10.55
CA MET A 79 7.10 -3.04 -10.68
C MET A 79 8.36 -3.69 -10.09
N LYS A 80 9.30 -4.09 -10.97
CA LYS A 80 10.63 -4.55 -10.55
C LYS A 80 11.46 -3.36 -10.05
N MET A 81 11.29 -2.99 -8.78
CA MET A 81 12.11 -1.96 -8.14
C MET A 81 12.98 -2.58 -7.04
N GLY A 82 14.31 -2.44 -7.17
CA GLY A 82 15.25 -2.92 -6.16
C GLY A 82 15.24 -2.04 -4.90
N LEU A 83 15.67 -2.59 -3.76
CA LEU A 83 15.85 -1.84 -2.50
C LEU A 83 16.69 -0.56 -2.69
N TRP A 84 17.71 -0.64 -3.54
CA TRP A 84 18.60 0.47 -3.86
C TRP A 84 17.93 1.56 -4.71
N ASP A 85 17.02 1.18 -5.62
CA ASP A 85 16.28 2.13 -6.44
C ASP A 85 15.20 2.84 -5.62
N ALA A 86 14.52 2.09 -4.75
CA ALA A 86 13.61 2.64 -3.77
C ALA A 86 14.36 3.62 -2.84
N PHE A 87 15.50 3.22 -2.27
CA PHE A 87 16.31 4.11 -1.43
C PHE A 87 16.79 5.37 -2.18
N LYS A 88 17.18 5.26 -3.46
CA LYS A 88 17.57 6.41 -4.29
C LYS A 88 16.40 7.37 -4.57
N LEU A 89 15.19 6.86 -4.82
CA LEU A 89 13.98 7.68 -4.98
C LEU A 89 13.67 8.44 -3.68
N LEU A 90 13.71 7.75 -2.55
CA LEU A 90 13.48 8.36 -1.24
C LEU A 90 14.54 9.43 -0.92
N ARG A 91 15.80 9.19 -1.28
CA ARG A 91 16.89 10.16 -1.10
C ARG A 91 16.73 11.38 -2.01
N ARG A 92 16.10 11.26 -3.18
CA ARG A 92 15.80 12.38 -4.09
C ARG A 92 14.59 13.20 -3.64
N ALA A 93 13.59 12.58 -3.01
CA ALA A 93 12.42 13.26 -2.44
C ALA A 93 12.74 14.14 -1.22
N ARG A 94 13.98 14.09 -0.70
CA ARG A 94 14.45 14.88 0.44
C ARG A 94 15.18 16.18 0.04
N LYS A 95 15.08 16.60 -1.24
CA LYS A 95 15.59 17.87 -1.74
C LYS A 95 14.47 18.88 -1.86
#